data_AF-A0A197SPR4-F1
#
_entry.id   AF-A0A197SPR4-F1
#
_cell.length_a   1.000
_cell.length_b   1.000
_cell.length_c   1.000
_cell.angle_alpha   90.00
_cell.angle_beta   90.00
_cell.angle_gamma   90.00
#
_symmetry.space_group_name_H-M   'P 1'
#
loop_
_entity.id
_entity.type
_entity.pdbx_description
1 polymer ?
#
loop_
_entity_poly.entity_id
_entity_poly.type
_entity_poly.pdbx_seq_one_letter_code
_entity_poly.pdbx_strand_id
1 'polypeptide(L)'
;MFGAGGRVGRAVVAEAVARGHAVTAVVRDPAKYPGLGSDAVTVVRGDATDAASVKDAAAGHDAAVNASVRLDMPSEEYFVSAAEALVDGLTAAGVGRLVVLGIATTLETAPGVRIMDAPEFPEQYRVFSQGHVAEFATLGAAGPELDWLMVVPPLDLDARAPRTGRYRTALGTVLDGPGHIAHPDLALAVLDEIEVPGHSRVQLAVAD
;
A
#
# COMPACT_ATOMS: atom_id res chain seq x y z
N MET A 1 -3.32 -5.45 -8.11
CA MET A 1 -2.95 -4.06 -7.72
C MET A 1 -4.21 -3.22 -7.54
N PHE A 2 -4.59 -2.87 -6.31
CA PHE A 2 -5.67 -1.93 -6.01
C PHE A 2 -5.13 -0.50 -5.93
N GLY A 3 -5.83 0.47 -6.51
CA GLY A 3 -5.32 1.84 -6.60
C GLY A 3 -4.32 2.06 -7.74
N ALA A 4 -4.36 1.20 -8.76
CA ALA A 4 -3.43 1.23 -9.90
C ALA A 4 -3.46 2.54 -10.71
N GLY A 5 -4.54 3.33 -10.62
CA GLY A 5 -4.65 4.63 -11.28
C GLY A 5 -3.85 5.77 -10.61
N GLY A 6 -3.48 5.61 -9.34
CA GLY A 6 -2.74 6.59 -8.55
C GLY A 6 -1.25 6.65 -8.88
N ARG A 7 -0.53 7.66 -8.35
CA ARG A 7 0.90 7.85 -8.65
C ARG A 7 1.75 6.67 -8.18
N VAL A 8 1.59 6.23 -6.93
CA VAL A 8 2.31 5.07 -6.37
C VAL A 8 1.89 3.80 -7.08
N GLY A 9 0.58 3.57 -7.25
CA GLY A 9 0.08 2.39 -7.94
C GLY A 9 0.62 2.25 -9.37
N ARG A 10 0.74 3.34 -10.12
CA ARG A 10 1.37 3.35 -11.45
C ARG A 10 2.84 2.97 -11.41
N ALA A 11 3.59 3.46 -10.42
CA ALA A 11 5.00 3.11 -10.25
C ALA A 11 5.16 1.62 -9.92
N VAL A 12 4.33 1.08 -9.02
CA VAL A 12 4.30 -0.36 -8.69
C VAL A 12 3.93 -1.20 -9.92
N VAL A 13 2.91 -0.82 -10.68
CA VAL A 13 2.56 -1.52 -11.94
C VAL A 13 3.71 -1.48 -12.94
N ALA A 14 4.34 -0.32 -13.12
CA ALA A 14 5.46 -0.18 -14.04
C ALA A 14 6.66 -1.06 -13.64
N GLU A 15 7.01 -1.10 -12.35
CA GLU A 15 8.07 -1.96 -11.85
C GLU A 15 7.70 -3.44 -11.99
N ALA A 16 6.48 -3.84 -11.64
CA ALA A 16 6.00 -5.21 -11.78
C ALA A 16 6.11 -5.70 -13.25
N VAL A 17 5.65 -4.89 -14.20
CA VAL A 17 5.76 -5.19 -15.63
C VAL A 17 7.21 -5.28 -16.09
N ALA A 18 8.08 -4.37 -15.61
CA ALA A 18 9.50 -4.40 -15.94
C ALA A 18 10.20 -5.67 -15.44
N ARG A 19 9.71 -6.26 -14.34
CA ARG A 19 10.19 -7.54 -13.79
C ARG A 19 9.52 -8.78 -14.41
N GLY A 20 8.58 -8.58 -15.35
CA GLY A 20 7.91 -9.65 -16.08
C GLY A 20 6.64 -10.20 -15.43
N HIS A 21 6.10 -9.51 -14.42
CA HIS A 21 4.83 -9.90 -13.80
C HIS A 21 3.64 -9.53 -14.67
N ALA A 22 2.62 -10.40 -14.67
CA ALA A 22 1.30 -10.06 -15.20
C ALA A 22 0.49 -9.34 -14.10
N VAL A 23 -0.08 -8.18 -14.43
CA VAL A 23 -0.74 -7.32 -13.44
C VAL A 23 -2.22 -7.17 -13.74
N THR A 24 -3.07 -7.50 -12.77
CA THR A 24 -4.45 -7.00 -12.74
C THR A 24 -4.49 -5.64 -12.03
N ALA A 25 -4.75 -4.60 -12.82
CA ALA A 25 -4.89 -3.22 -12.37
C ALA A 25 -6.35 -2.94 -12.02
N VAL A 26 -6.66 -2.87 -10.72
CA VAL A 26 -8.02 -2.67 -10.20
C VAL A 26 -8.27 -1.18 -9.98
N VAL A 27 -9.30 -0.65 -10.65
CA VAL A 27 -9.78 0.73 -10.49
C VAL A 27 -11.31 0.75 -10.44
N ARG A 28 -11.89 1.75 -9.75
CA ARG A 28 -13.36 1.87 -9.65
C ARG A 28 -14.05 2.24 -10.96
N ASP A 29 -13.33 2.96 -11.83
CA ASP A 29 -13.84 3.43 -13.13
C ASP A 29 -12.72 3.33 -14.19
N PRO A 30 -12.65 2.21 -14.93
CA PRO A 30 -11.65 2.00 -15.98
C PRO A 30 -11.64 3.09 -17.05
N ALA A 31 -12.78 3.71 -17.35
CA ALA A 31 -12.88 4.73 -18.39
C ALA A 31 -12.06 6.00 -18.07
N LYS A 32 -11.77 6.27 -16.79
CA LYS A 32 -10.90 7.37 -16.35
C LYS A 32 -9.42 7.11 -16.59
N TYR A 33 -9.03 5.90 -16.99
CA TYR A 33 -7.64 5.48 -17.11
C TYR A 33 -7.34 4.79 -18.46
N PRO A 34 -7.57 5.46 -19.60
CA PRO A 34 -7.45 4.86 -20.94
C PRO A 34 -6.04 4.39 -21.32
N GLY A 35 -5.00 4.76 -20.57
CA GLY A 35 -3.61 4.35 -20.78
C GLY A 35 -3.03 3.45 -19.69
N LEU A 36 -3.87 2.84 -18.84
CA LEU A 36 -3.41 1.94 -17.78
C LEU A 36 -3.18 0.50 -18.28
N GLY A 37 -3.86 0.10 -19.35
CA GLY A 37 -3.74 -1.24 -19.92
C GLY A 37 -2.54 -1.40 -20.85
N SER A 38 -2.02 -2.63 -20.93
CA SER A 38 -0.99 -3.07 -21.87
C SER A 38 -1.04 -4.60 -22.00
N ASP A 39 -0.20 -5.22 -22.82
CA ASP A 39 -0.14 -6.68 -22.96
C ASP A 39 0.13 -7.41 -21.63
N ALA A 40 0.83 -6.76 -20.69
CA ALA A 40 1.13 -7.28 -19.36
C ALA A 40 0.17 -6.76 -18.26
N VAL A 41 -0.78 -5.87 -18.60
CA VAL A 41 -1.67 -5.22 -17.63
C VAL A 41 -3.13 -5.32 -18.04
N THR A 42 -3.89 -6.14 -17.32
CA THR A 42 -5.34 -6.24 -17.45
C THR A 42 -6.00 -5.23 -16.53
N VAL A 43 -6.81 -4.32 -17.08
CA VAL A 43 -7.55 -3.34 -16.28
C VAL A 43 -8.94 -3.88 -15.98
N VAL A 44 -9.29 -3.96 -14.70
CA VAL A 44 -10.60 -4.41 -14.25
C VAL A 44 -11.28 -3.37 -13.38
N ARG A 45 -12.62 -3.38 -13.42
CA ARG A 45 -13.42 -2.62 -12.48
C ARG A 45 -13.44 -3.35 -11.14
N GLY A 46 -13.15 -2.65 -10.05
CA GLY A 46 -13.32 -3.20 -8.71
C GLY A 46 -13.26 -2.13 -7.61
N ASP A 47 -13.70 -2.50 -6.42
CA ASP A 47 -13.68 -1.69 -5.21
C ASP A 47 -12.88 -2.41 -4.11
N ALA A 48 -11.96 -1.70 -3.47
CA ALA A 48 -11.11 -2.26 -2.42
C ALA A 48 -11.87 -2.41 -1.09
N THR A 49 -13.03 -1.77 -0.94
CA THR A 49 -13.90 -1.88 0.25
C THR A 49 -15.00 -2.93 0.10
N ASP A 50 -14.97 -3.74 -0.96
CA ASP A 50 -15.94 -4.81 -1.22
C ASP A 50 -15.21 -6.15 -1.33
N ALA A 51 -15.40 -7.03 -0.34
CA ALA A 51 -14.74 -8.33 -0.27
C ALA A 51 -15.03 -9.22 -1.48
N ALA A 52 -16.24 -9.16 -2.04
CA ALA A 52 -16.58 -9.92 -3.24
C ALA A 52 -15.83 -9.36 -4.46
N SER A 53 -15.78 -8.04 -4.60
CA SER A 53 -14.98 -7.39 -5.65
C SER A 53 -13.49 -7.68 -5.51
N VAL A 54 -12.94 -7.71 -4.29
CA VAL A 54 -11.54 -8.07 -4.04
C VAL A 54 -11.30 -9.52 -4.45
N LYS A 55 -12.16 -10.45 -3.99
CA LYS A 55 -12.05 -11.88 -4.31
C LYS A 55 -12.03 -12.12 -5.82
N ASP A 56 -12.99 -11.54 -6.54
CA ASP A 56 -13.12 -11.72 -7.99
C ASP A 56 -11.89 -11.17 -8.74
N ALA A 57 -11.35 -10.02 -8.29
CA ALA A 57 -10.15 -9.43 -8.88
C ALA A 57 -8.86 -10.17 -8.51
N ALA A 58 -8.84 -10.92 -7.40
CA ALA A 58 -7.67 -11.61 -6.88
C ALA A 58 -7.58 -13.09 -7.27
N ALA A 59 -8.66 -13.68 -7.78
CA ALA A 59 -8.70 -15.09 -8.15
C ALA A 59 -7.57 -15.47 -9.12
N GLY A 60 -6.75 -16.45 -8.72
CA GLY A 60 -5.62 -16.95 -9.52
C GLY A 60 -4.35 -16.09 -9.48
N HIS A 61 -4.29 -15.06 -8.64
CA HIS A 61 -3.08 -14.27 -8.40
C HIS A 61 -2.24 -14.83 -7.23
N ASP A 62 -0.94 -14.57 -7.25
CA ASP A 62 -0.01 -14.99 -6.18
C ASP A 62 0.02 -14.00 -5.00
N ALA A 63 -0.20 -12.71 -5.27
CA ALA A 63 -0.14 -11.65 -4.27
C ALA A 63 -0.97 -10.43 -4.67
N ALA A 64 -1.30 -9.60 -3.69
CA ALA A 64 -1.98 -8.32 -3.88
C ALA A 64 -1.16 -7.15 -3.33
N VAL A 65 -1.29 -5.99 -3.99
CA VAL A 65 -0.80 -4.71 -3.48
C VAL A 65 -1.97 -3.73 -3.39
N ASN A 66 -2.10 -3.04 -2.27
CA ASN A 66 -3.08 -1.96 -2.06
C ASN A 66 -2.40 -0.61 -1.89
N ALA A 67 -2.61 0.29 -2.86
CA ALA A 67 -2.25 1.71 -2.77
C ALA A 67 -3.48 2.61 -3.03
N SER A 68 -4.68 2.09 -2.76
CA SER A 68 -5.92 2.80 -3.02
C SER A 68 -6.26 3.77 -1.89
N VAL A 69 -6.82 4.92 -2.24
CA VAL A 69 -7.30 5.92 -1.30
C VAL A 69 -8.63 6.50 -1.78
N ARG A 70 -9.52 6.82 -0.84
CA ARG A 70 -10.72 7.63 -1.08
C ARG A 70 -10.70 8.86 -0.19
N LEU A 71 -10.89 10.01 -0.83
CA LEU A 71 -10.97 11.32 -0.17
C LEU A 71 -12.41 11.86 -0.14
N ASP A 72 -13.36 11.09 -0.71
CA ASP A 72 -14.78 11.41 -0.81
C ASP A 72 -15.62 10.78 0.32
N MET A 73 -14.97 10.17 1.31
CA MET A 73 -15.60 9.57 2.50
C MET A 73 -14.65 9.71 3.71
N PRO A 74 -15.14 9.51 4.95
CA PRO A 74 -14.29 9.58 6.14
C PRO A 74 -13.10 8.62 6.06
N SER A 75 -11.93 9.09 6.49
CA SER A 75 -10.67 8.35 6.35
C SER A 75 -10.71 7.02 7.08
N GLU A 76 -11.15 7.02 8.34
CA GLU A 76 -11.25 5.80 9.16
C GLU A 76 -12.22 4.79 8.55
N GLU A 77 -13.41 5.24 8.13
CA GLU A 77 -14.39 4.39 7.44
C GLU A 77 -13.77 3.72 6.21
N TYR A 78 -13.09 4.49 5.35
CA TYR A 78 -12.48 3.94 4.16
C TYR A 78 -11.41 2.89 4.46
N PHE A 79 -10.43 3.23 5.29
CA PHE A 79 -9.28 2.37 5.51
C PHE A 79 -9.62 1.12 6.32
N VAL A 80 -10.55 1.21 7.27
CA VAL A 80 -11.08 0.03 7.97
C VAL A 80 -11.81 -0.88 6.99
N SER A 81 -12.78 -0.36 6.22
CA SER A 81 -13.52 -1.17 5.26
C SER A 81 -12.63 -1.76 4.15
N ALA A 82 -11.60 -1.03 3.71
CA ALA A 82 -10.63 -1.55 2.76
C ALA A 82 -9.81 -2.69 3.36
N ALA A 83 -9.29 -2.54 4.58
CA ALA A 83 -8.52 -3.59 5.25
C ALA A 83 -9.37 -4.85 5.48
N GLU A 84 -10.60 -4.71 5.99
CA GLU A 84 -11.53 -5.83 6.18
C GLU A 84 -11.82 -6.56 4.85
N ALA A 85 -12.21 -5.81 3.82
CA ALA A 85 -12.54 -6.38 2.51
C ALA A 85 -11.32 -7.03 1.83
N LEU A 86 -10.12 -6.46 1.98
CA LEU A 86 -8.89 -7.06 1.49
C LEU A 86 -8.56 -8.36 2.23
N VAL A 87 -8.68 -8.38 3.56
CA VAL A 87 -8.45 -9.59 4.36
C VAL A 87 -9.41 -10.70 3.96
N ASP A 88 -10.70 -10.42 3.94
CA ASP A 88 -11.73 -11.42 3.64
C ASP A 88 -11.68 -11.87 2.18
N GLY A 89 -11.56 -10.91 1.25
CA GLY A 89 -11.59 -11.18 -0.18
C GLY A 89 -10.37 -11.96 -0.66
N LEU A 90 -9.17 -11.61 -0.19
CA LEU A 90 -7.94 -12.32 -0.55
C LEU A 90 -7.90 -13.73 0.05
N THR A 91 -8.30 -13.87 1.32
CA THR A 91 -8.41 -15.19 1.96
C THR A 91 -9.39 -16.08 1.19
N ALA A 92 -10.55 -15.54 0.80
CA ALA A 92 -11.55 -16.28 0.02
C ALA A 92 -11.09 -16.61 -1.42
N ALA A 93 -10.15 -15.85 -1.98
CA ALA A 93 -9.52 -16.10 -3.28
C ALA A 93 -8.34 -17.08 -3.19
N GLY A 94 -7.89 -17.44 -1.98
CA GLY A 94 -6.70 -18.26 -1.76
C GLY A 94 -5.38 -17.51 -1.96
N VAL A 95 -5.39 -16.18 -1.89
CA VAL A 95 -4.19 -15.33 -2.04
C VAL A 95 -3.60 -15.06 -0.67
N GLY A 96 -2.37 -15.52 -0.45
CA GLY A 96 -1.73 -15.50 0.88
C GLY A 96 -0.86 -14.28 1.17
N ARG A 97 -0.59 -13.39 0.20
CA ARG A 97 0.30 -12.23 0.37
C ARG A 97 -0.38 -10.91 0.03
N LEU A 98 -0.31 -9.95 0.95
CA LEU A 98 -0.79 -8.58 0.77
C LEU A 98 0.29 -7.55 1.15
N VAL A 99 0.60 -6.62 0.26
CA VAL A 99 1.39 -5.42 0.60
C VAL A 99 0.48 -4.19 0.57
N VAL A 100 0.39 -3.44 1.67
CA VAL A 100 -0.41 -2.22 1.79
C VAL A 100 0.50 -1.01 1.93
N LEU A 101 0.17 0.09 1.27
CA LEU A 101 0.87 1.35 1.46
C LEU A 101 0.32 2.08 2.68
N GLY A 102 1.15 2.24 3.71
CA GLY A 102 0.87 3.09 4.87
C GLY A 102 1.40 4.51 4.68
N ILE A 103 1.50 5.26 5.78
CA ILE A 103 1.99 6.64 5.78
C ILE A 103 2.94 6.91 6.95
N ALA A 104 3.93 7.78 6.73
CA ALA A 104 4.97 8.07 7.71
C ALA A 104 4.43 8.46 9.09
N THR A 105 3.27 9.13 9.15
CA THR A 105 2.74 9.68 10.39
C THR A 105 2.38 8.63 11.43
N THR A 106 2.24 7.36 11.04
CA THR A 106 1.99 6.23 11.94
C THR A 106 3.26 5.59 12.49
N LEU A 107 4.44 5.91 11.96
CA LEU A 107 5.72 5.37 12.43
C LEU A 107 6.12 5.97 13.77
N GLU A 108 6.84 5.18 14.57
CA GLU A 108 7.37 5.58 15.86
C GLU A 108 8.64 6.44 15.74
N THR A 109 8.70 7.53 16.50
CA THR A 109 9.92 8.32 16.75
C THR A 109 10.61 7.91 18.04
N ALA A 110 9.88 7.26 18.95
CA ALA A 110 10.35 6.64 20.18
C ALA A 110 9.37 5.51 20.55
N PRO A 111 9.74 4.55 21.41
CA PRO A 111 8.87 3.42 21.76
C PRO A 111 7.47 3.88 22.19
N GLY A 112 6.44 3.49 21.43
CA GLY A 112 5.05 3.84 21.68
C GLY A 112 4.64 5.28 21.35
N VAL A 113 5.52 6.07 20.70
CA VAL A 113 5.26 7.46 20.32
C VAL A 113 5.37 7.61 18.82
N ARG A 114 4.24 7.82 18.13
CA ARG A 114 4.19 8.01 16.69
C ARG A 114 4.39 9.47 16.32
N ILE A 115 4.78 9.75 15.08
CA ILE A 115 4.89 11.13 14.56
C ILE A 115 3.57 11.91 14.79
N MET A 116 2.42 11.28 14.56
CA MET A 116 1.11 11.93 14.74
C MET A 116 0.72 12.24 16.20
N ASP A 117 1.41 11.63 17.17
CA ASP A 117 1.16 11.84 18.60
C ASP A 117 1.87 13.10 19.13
N ALA A 118 2.72 13.75 18.31
CA ALA A 118 3.40 14.98 18.69
C ALA A 118 2.38 16.11 18.98
N PRO A 119 2.57 16.90 20.07
CA PRO A 119 1.68 18.01 20.40
C PRO A 119 1.49 19.03 19.26
N GLU A 120 2.53 19.25 18.47
CA GLU A 120 2.59 20.16 17.33
C GLU A 120 2.09 19.57 16.01
N PHE A 121 1.64 18.30 16.00
CA PHE A 121 1.22 17.64 14.76
C PHE A 121 0.00 18.35 14.13
N PRO A 122 0.05 18.72 12.84
CA PRO A 122 -1.01 19.52 12.22
C PRO A 122 -2.38 18.83 12.19
N GLU A 123 -3.41 19.49 12.71
CA GLU A 123 -4.80 18.97 12.80
C GLU A 123 -5.36 18.53 11.45
N GLN A 124 -5.06 19.26 10.38
CA GLN A 124 -5.49 18.94 9.03
C GLN A 124 -5.05 17.55 8.54
N TYR A 125 -4.01 16.93 9.14
CA TYR A 125 -3.53 15.60 8.79
C TYR A 125 -3.95 14.52 9.80
N ARG A 126 -4.55 14.91 10.93
CA ARG A 126 -4.86 14.00 12.05
C ARG A 126 -5.93 12.99 11.69
N VAL A 127 -7.03 13.44 11.10
CA VAL A 127 -8.12 12.56 10.64
C VAL A 127 -7.62 11.54 9.62
N PHE A 128 -6.79 11.99 8.66
CA PHE A 128 -6.21 11.09 7.67
C PHE A 128 -5.27 10.05 8.31
N SER A 129 -4.46 10.50 9.29
CA SER A 129 -3.53 9.62 10.02
C SER A 129 -4.24 8.60 10.90
N GLN A 130 -5.33 9.00 11.56
CA GLN A 130 -6.17 8.09 12.36
C GLN A 130 -6.76 6.96 11.51
N GLY A 131 -7.12 7.22 10.25
CA GLY A 131 -7.58 6.17 9.35
C GLY A 131 -6.53 5.09 9.11
N HIS A 132 -5.27 5.46 8.87
CA HIS A 132 -4.19 4.48 8.72
C HIS A 132 -3.80 3.78 10.03
N VAL A 133 -3.96 4.43 11.18
CA VAL A 133 -3.83 3.75 12.49
C VAL A 133 -4.89 2.65 12.63
N ALA A 134 -6.14 2.95 12.28
CA ALA A 134 -7.21 1.97 12.29
C ALA A 134 -6.96 0.85 11.26
N GLU A 135 -6.48 1.19 10.06
CA GLU A 135 -6.06 0.20 9.04
C GLU A 135 -5.03 -0.80 9.59
N PHE A 136 -3.97 -0.30 10.23
CA PHE A 136 -2.92 -1.13 10.80
C PHE A 136 -3.45 -2.02 11.93
N ALA A 137 -4.34 -1.50 12.77
CA ALA A 137 -4.99 -2.30 13.82
C ALA A 137 -5.88 -3.40 13.23
N THR A 138 -6.66 -3.09 12.19
CA THR A 138 -7.50 -4.06 11.47
C THR A 138 -6.68 -5.17 10.83
N LEU A 139 -5.59 -4.82 10.13
CA LEU A 139 -4.64 -5.80 9.57
C LEU A 139 -4.01 -6.65 10.68
N GLY A 140 -3.65 -6.03 11.81
CA GLY A 140 -3.13 -6.70 13.01
C GLY A 140 -4.03 -7.82 13.53
N ALA A 141 -5.35 -7.66 13.39
CA ALA A 141 -6.35 -8.63 13.81
C ALA A 141 -6.63 -9.74 12.77
N ALA A 142 -6.08 -9.66 11.56
CA ALA A 142 -6.30 -10.66 10.50
C ALA A 142 -5.79 -12.05 10.90
N GLY A 143 -6.43 -13.11 10.39
CA GLY A 143 -5.98 -14.49 10.59
C GLY A 143 -4.60 -14.78 9.96
N PRO A 144 -3.97 -15.93 10.28
CA PRO A 144 -2.66 -16.31 9.73
C PRO A 144 -2.71 -16.69 8.24
N GLU A 145 -3.89 -16.82 7.64
CA GLU A 145 -4.08 -17.19 6.23
C GLU A 145 -3.61 -16.11 5.26
N LEU A 146 -3.55 -14.86 5.72
CA LEU A 146 -3.06 -13.73 4.94
C LEU A 146 -1.84 -13.12 5.62
N ASP A 147 -0.68 -13.28 4.97
CA ASP A 147 0.54 -12.59 5.32
C ASP A 147 0.52 -11.18 4.72
N TRP A 148 0.34 -10.19 5.57
CA TRP A 148 0.31 -8.79 5.18
C TRP A 148 1.61 -8.07 5.55
N LEU A 149 1.97 -7.06 4.79
CA LEU A 149 3.04 -6.12 5.08
C LEU A 149 2.55 -4.69 4.82
N MET A 150 2.77 -3.78 5.76
CA MET A 150 2.52 -2.36 5.54
C MET A 150 3.83 -1.66 5.19
N VAL A 151 4.00 -1.27 3.93
CA VAL A 151 5.16 -0.49 3.46
C VAL A 151 4.87 0.99 3.64
N VAL A 152 5.75 1.70 4.34
CA VAL A 152 5.53 3.08 4.79
C VAL A 152 6.61 4.01 4.22
N PRO A 153 6.30 4.83 3.19
CA PRO A 153 7.23 5.85 2.70
C PRO A 153 7.33 7.04 3.67
N PRO A 154 8.40 7.85 3.61
CA PRO A 154 8.50 9.12 4.33
C PRO A 154 7.47 10.13 3.82
N LEU A 155 7.36 11.26 4.53
CA LEU A 155 6.51 12.38 4.11
C LEU A 155 6.97 12.98 2.77
N ASP A 156 8.28 13.00 2.51
CA ASP A 156 8.84 13.42 1.23
C ASP A 156 8.83 12.25 0.22
N LEU A 157 7.63 11.98 -0.30
CA LEU A 157 7.36 11.02 -1.35
C LEU A 157 7.27 11.73 -2.70
N ASP A 158 8.39 11.79 -3.43
CA ASP A 158 8.52 12.60 -4.64
C ASP A 158 8.21 11.80 -5.91
N ALA A 159 7.26 12.31 -6.70
CA ALA A 159 6.88 11.73 -7.99
C ALA A 159 7.80 12.16 -9.15
N ARG A 160 8.64 13.18 -8.91
CA ARG A 160 9.54 13.78 -9.92
C ARG A 160 11.00 13.39 -9.71
N ALA A 161 11.34 12.88 -8.53
CA ALA A 161 12.68 12.39 -8.25
C ALA A 161 13.05 11.23 -9.20
N PRO A 162 14.28 11.22 -9.74
CA PRO A 162 14.75 10.12 -10.57
C PRO A 162 14.94 8.84 -9.74
N ARG A 163 14.76 7.68 -10.37
CA ARG A 163 15.08 6.38 -9.77
C ARG A 163 16.55 6.34 -9.36
N THR A 164 16.82 5.97 -8.12
CA THR A 164 18.18 5.78 -7.59
C THR A 164 18.59 4.31 -7.56
N GLY A 165 17.61 3.40 -7.53
CA GLY A 165 17.81 1.96 -7.47
C GLY A 165 18.19 1.45 -6.08
N ARG A 166 18.02 2.26 -5.03
CA ARG A 166 18.39 1.93 -3.65
C ARG A 166 17.33 2.44 -2.68
N TYR A 167 17.23 1.76 -1.55
CA TYR A 167 16.43 2.18 -0.41
C TYR A 167 17.00 1.55 0.88
N ARG A 168 16.64 2.12 2.02
CA ARG A 168 16.87 1.64 3.39
C ARG A 168 15.53 1.30 4.04
N THR A 169 15.57 0.45 5.05
CA THR A 169 14.36 0.04 5.78
C THR A 169 14.53 0.08 7.29
N ALA A 170 13.42 0.28 8.00
CA ALA A 170 13.32 0.15 9.46
C ALA A 170 11.96 -0.42 9.87
N LEU A 171 11.91 -1.16 10.98
CA LEU A 171 10.68 -1.79 11.46
C LEU A 171 9.96 -0.89 12.45
N GLY A 172 8.73 -0.49 12.12
CA GLY A 172 7.83 0.27 12.99
C GLY A 172 8.29 1.69 13.34
N THR A 173 9.50 2.10 12.96
CA THR A 173 10.11 3.37 13.34
C THR A 173 10.60 4.14 12.13
N VAL A 174 10.76 5.45 12.29
CA VAL A 174 11.37 6.32 11.28
C VAL A 174 12.83 5.92 11.01
N LEU A 175 13.27 6.12 9.78
CA LEU A 175 14.69 6.04 9.41
C LEU A 175 15.42 7.32 9.81
N ASP A 176 16.69 7.20 10.20
CA ASP A 176 17.54 8.37 10.46
C ASP A 176 17.72 9.22 9.18
N GLY A 177 17.54 10.53 9.33
CA GLY A 177 17.72 11.54 8.27
C GLY A 177 16.41 12.23 7.86
N PRO A 178 16.46 13.13 6.85
CA PRO A 178 15.30 13.90 6.40
C PRO A 178 14.21 13.06 5.73
N GLY A 179 14.52 11.81 5.36
CA GLY A 179 13.60 10.83 4.78
C GLY A 179 13.03 11.27 3.44
N HIS A 180 13.56 10.75 2.34
CA HIS A 180 13.07 10.99 0.98
C HIS A 180 12.85 9.66 0.27
N ILE A 181 11.91 9.57 -0.67
CA ILE A 181 11.89 8.45 -1.62
C ILE A 181 11.21 8.81 -2.94
N ALA A 182 11.84 8.40 -4.04
CA ALA A 182 11.23 8.46 -5.36
C ALA A 182 10.18 7.35 -5.51
N HIS A 183 9.07 7.62 -6.22
CA HIS A 183 8.05 6.59 -6.47
C HIS A 183 8.59 5.30 -7.11
N PRO A 184 9.52 5.35 -8.08
CA PRO A 184 10.13 4.13 -8.62
C PRO A 184 10.91 3.33 -7.57
N ASP A 185 11.60 3.98 -6.63
CA ASP A 185 12.37 3.28 -5.59
C ASP A 185 11.46 2.69 -4.50
N LEU A 186 10.36 3.38 -4.17
CA LEU A 186 9.30 2.79 -3.34
C LEU A 186 8.69 1.54 -4.01
N ALA A 187 8.50 1.58 -5.33
CA ALA A 187 8.03 0.42 -6.08
C ALA A 187 9.03 -0.75 -6.04
N LEU A 188 10.34 -0.48 -5.99
CA LEU A 188 11.34 -1.54 -5.76
C LEU A 188 11.12 -2.22 -4.43
N ALA A 189 11.03 -1.46 -3.33
CA ALA A 189 10.81 -2.03 -2.01
C ALA A 189 9.52 -2.86 -1.94
N VAL A 190 8.44 -2.41 -2.60
CA VAL A 190 7.19 -3.16 -2.68
C VAL A 190 7.38 -4.48 -3.45
N LEU A 191 8.01 -4.46 -4.62
CA LEU A 191 8.17 -5.67 -5.44
C LEU A 191 9.21 -6.64 -4.87
N ASP A 192 10.25 -6.15 -4.22
CA ASP A 192 11.23 -6.99 -3.51
C ASP A 192 10.53 -7.81 -2.41
N GLU A 193 9.59 -7.21 -1.68
CA GLU A 193 8.76 -7.89 -0.67
C GLU A 193 7.64 -8.78 -1.23
N ILE A 194 7.33 -8.69 -2.52
CA ILE A 194 6.43 -9.61 -3.22
C ILE A 194 7.22 -10.84 -3.71
N GLU A 195 8.39 -10.64 -4.30
CA GLU A 195 9.20 -11.70 -4.90
C GLU A 195 9.95 -12.53 -3.87
N VAL A 196 10.51 -11.87 -2.85
CA VAL A 196 11.26 -12.51 -1.77
C VAL A 196 10.79 -11.91 -0.44
N PRO A 197 9.65 -12.37 0.10
CA PRO A 197 9.12 -11.84 1.36
C PRO A 197 10.15 -11.92 2.49
N GLY A 198 10.55 -10.76 3.01
CA GLY A 198 11.48 -10.63 4.14
C GLY A 198 10.78 -10.21 5.43
N HIS A 199 9.61 -9.57 5.30
CA HIS A 199 8.86 -9.01 6.41
C HIS A 199 7.40 -9.48 6.40
N SER A 200 6.89 -9.76 7.60
CA SER A 200 5.55 -10.31 7.83
C SER A 200 4.90 -9.57 8.99
N ARG A 201 3.68 -9.07 8.78
CA ARG A 201 2.77 -8.51 9.79
C ARG A 201 3.37 -7.37 10.61
N VAL A 202 4.04 -6.46 9.92
CA VAL A 202 4.71 -5.28 10.50
C VAL A 202 4.52 -4.04 9.62
N GLN A 203 4.83 -2.86 10.19
CA GLN A 203 5.12 -1.68 9.39
C GLN A 203 6.61 -1.66 9.02
N LEU A 204 6.91 -1.47 7.74
CA LEU A 204 8.26 -1.36 7.20
C LEU A 204 8.42 0.05 6.65
N ALA A 205 9.15 0.90 7.36
CA ALA A 205 9.56 2.20 6.84
C ALA A 205 10.54 2.01 5.68
N VAL A 206 10.39 2.80 4.61
CA VAL A 206 11.24 2.74 3.43
C VAL A 206 11.62 4.15 3.00
N ALA A 207 12.91 4.46 2.92
CA ALA A 207 13.45 5.73 2.40
C ALA A 207 14.72 5.49 1.58
N ASP A 208 15.26 6.50 0.90
CA ASP A 208 16.52 6.44 0.15
C ASP A 208 17.79 6.30 1.02
#